data_AF-A0A086PVF8-F1
#
_entry.id   AF-A0A086PVF8-F1
#
_cell.length_a   1.000
_cell.length_b   1.000
_cell.length_c   1.000
_cell.angle_alpha   90.00
_cell.angle_beta   90.00
_cell.angle_gamma   90.00
#
_symmetry.space_group_name_H-M   'P 1'
#
loop_
_entity.id
_entity.type
_entity.pdbx_description
1 polymer ?
#
loop_
_entity_poly.entity_id
_entity_poly.type
_entity_poly.pdbx_seq_one_letter_code
_entity_poly.pdbx_strand_id
1 'polypeptide(L)'
;MYRVGLGNRKRTIREYPVRVSLTLVVNGRSQCANFFLATSYRLFIMMLCFVLASVAWLGTLSGACADEAEGIPFKFRPHGPKLEAKIYTPVRHRIPGDEVLYNAASFPNPFVEPQKCTFSTTATHSWLCDPDHLLTPQEQSTLESRLMKLRDSTEHDCPDGRRHFYQAAVAVAHNIYVPEDQIPQQAADEMAHALLRQWGIGNRGCHDGMLLLFVKKRDLAALAKREGVEPEYITEAFTTILKARMHLAYVASQSAGDAVISGVDMLNYQLPATRAGPGWVATVIISLAALYVLSVLVVYFAISRFMMKEAHAGDE
;
A
#
# COMPACT_ATOMS: atom_id res chain seq x y z
N MET A 1 -9.89 -73.84 -49.10
CA MET A 1 -10.31 -73.25 -50.38
C MET A 1 -11.78 -72.87 -50.27
N TYR A 2 -12.12 -71.68 -49.73
CA TYR A 2 -13.49 -71.16 -49.78
C TYR A 2 -13.46 -69.62 -49.87
N ARG A 3 -14.29 -69.13 -50.78
CA ARG A 3 -14.51 -67.76 -51.24
C ARG A 3 -15.54 -67.09 -50.32
N VAL A 4 -15.32 -65.85 -49.89
CA VAL A 4 -16.39 -65.01 -49.34
C VAL A 4 -16.31 -63.64 -49.99
N GLY A 5 -17.44 -63.23 -50.55
CA GLY A 5 -17.63 -62.05 -51.38
C GLY A 5 -17.82 -60.74 -50.61
N LEU A 6 -17.72 -59.68 -51.41
CA LEU A 6 -17.77 -58.26 -51.10
C LEU A 6 -19.08 -57.79 -50.45
N GLY A 7 -18.94 -56.86 -49.51
CA GLY A 7 -20.04 -56.02 -49.00
C GLY A 7 -19.55 -54.60 -48.74
N ASN A 8 -19.81 -53.71 -49.70
CA ASN A 8 -19.45 -52.29 -49.66
C ASN A 8 -20.50 -51.54 -48.82
N ARG A 9 -20.12 -50.89 -47.70
CA ARG A 9 -21.05 -50.08 -46.89
C ARG A 9 -20.39 -48.75 -46.50
N LYS A 10 -20.86 -47.66 -47.10
CA LYS A 10 -20.53 -46.26 -46.76
C LYS A 10 -20.87 -45.99 -45.29
N ARG A 11 -19.91 -45.46 -44.51
CA ARG A 11 -20.14 -44.93 -43.15
C ARG A 11 -20.52 -43.46 -43.24
N THR A 12 -21.74 -43.13 -42.85
CA THR A 12 -22.15 -41.78 -42.44
C THR A 12 -21.72 -41.57 -40.99
N ILE A 13 -20.91 -40.54 -40.73
CA ILE A 13 -20.55 -40.10 -39.38
C ILE A 13 -21.76 -39.36 -38.81
N ARG A 14 -22.35 -39.89 -37.72
CA ARG A 14 -23.34 -39.17 -36.91
C ARG A 14 -22.61 -38.24 -35.96
N GLU A 15 -22.88 -36.94 -36.06
CA GLU A 15 -22.52 -35.96 -35.04
C GLU A 15 -23.43 -36.15 -33.81
N TYR A 16 -22.82 -36.26 -32.63
CA TYR A 16 -23.53 -36.24 -31.36
C TYR A 16 -23.41 -34.84 -30.75
N PRO A 17 -24.51 -34.18 -30.32
CA PRO A 17 -24.42 -32.91 -29.64
C PRO A 17 -23.87 -33.09 -28.22
N VAL A 18 -22.83 -32.33 -27.88
CA VAL A 18 -22.33 -32.22 -26.50
C VAL A 18 -23.16 -31.17 -25.77
N ARG A 19 -23.89 -31.59 -24.73
CA ARG A 19 -24.55 -30.68 -23.78
C ARG A 19 -23.54 -30.21 -22.75
N VAL A 20 -23.32 -28.91 -22.65
CA VAL A 20 -22.68 -28.29 -21.49
C VAL A 20 -23.75 -27.50 -20.74
N SER A 21 -24.08 -27.95 -19.54
CA SER A 21 -24.99 -27.24 -18.63
C SER A 21 -24.13 -26.48 -17.63
N LEU A 22 -24.28 -25.16 -17.57
CA LEU A 22 -23.67 -24.33 -16.54
C LEU A 22 -24.75 -23.92 -15.55
N THR A 23 -24.58 -24.30 -14.29
CA THR A 23 -25.47 -23.93 -13.18
C THR A 23 -24.83 -22.80 -12.38
N LEU A 24 -25.45 -21.63 -12.41
CA LEU A 24 -25.10 -20.50 -11.54
C LEU A 24 -26.11 -20.44 -10.39
N VAL A 25 -25.60 -20.56 -9.16
CA VAL A 25 -26.41 -20.46 -7.94
C VAL A 25 -26.16 -19.10 -7.31
N VAL A 26 -27.19 -18.26 -7.30
CA VAL A 26 -27.20 -17.00 -6.55
C VAL A 26 -28.51 -16.95 -5.75
N ASN A 27 -28.40 -16.83 -4.42
CA ASN A 27 -29.52 -16.72 -3.48
C ASN A 27 -30.64 -17.77 -3.64
N GLY A 28 -30.27 -19.05 -3.68
CA GLY A 28 -31.19 -20.16 -3.36
C GLY A 28 -32.34 -20.43 -4.34
N ARG A 29 -32.38 -19.80 -5.52
CA ARG A 29 -33.30 -20.18 -6.61
C ARG A 29 -32.52 -20.49 -7.89
N SER A 30 -32.69 -21.71 -8.39
CA SER A 30 -32.17 -22.11 -9.70
C SER A 30 -33.11 -21.65 -10.81
N GLN A 31 -32.57 -20.96 -11.81
CA GLN A 31 -33.25 -20.75 -13.09
C GLN A 31 -32.39 -21.32 -14.21
N CYS A 32 -33.00 -22.17 -15.04
CA CYS A 32 -32.38 -22.74 -16.23
C CYS A 32 -32.73 -21.86 -17.43
N ALA A 33 -31.76 -21.11 -17.96
CA ALA A 33 -31.90 -20.42 -19.24
C ALA A 33 -31.22 -21.25 -20.34
N ASN A 34 -32.00 -21.72 -21.31
CA ASN A 34 -31.48 -22.37 -22.51
C ASN A 34 -31.27 -21.31 -23.60
N PHE A 35 -30.02 -21.01 -23.95
CA PHE A 35 -29.67 -20.16 -25.09
C PHE A 35 -29.35 -21.02 -26.31
N PHE A 36 -30.15 -20.86 -27.37
CA PHE A 36 -29.87 -21.40 -28.70
C PHE A 36 -29.18 -20.32 -29.54
N LEU A 37 -27.89 -20.49 -29.83
CA LEU A 37 -27.10 -19.61 -30.72
C LEU A 37 -26.23 -20.49 -31.64
N ALA A 38 -26.82 -20.99 -32.72
CA ALA A 38 -26.16 -21.96 -33.63
C ALA A 38 -25.39 -21.31 -34.80
N THR A 39 -25.39 -19.99 -34.95
CA THR A 39 -24.80 -19.32 -36.15
C THR A 39 -23.66 -18.34 -35.86
N SER A 40 -23.41 -17.97 -34.60
CA SER A 40 -22.35 -17.01 -34.23
C SER A 40 -21.02 -17.65 -33.78
N TYR A 41 -20.97 -18.97 -33.59
CA TYR A 41 -19.80 -19.67 -33.03
C TYR A 41 -18.56 -19.59 -33.93
N ARG A 42 -18.72 -19.56 -35.26
CA ARG A 42 -17.57 -19.50 -36.20
C ARG A 42 -16.87 -18.14 -36.20
N LEU A 43 -17.64 -17.05 -36.13
CA LEU A 43 -17.10 -15.69 -36.01
C LEU A 43 -16.50 -15.47 -34.63
N PHE A 44 -17.12 -16.01 -33.58
CA PHE A 44 -16.60 -15.92 -32.22
C PHE A 44 -15.28 -16.70 -32.06
N ILE A 45 -15.17 -17.91 -32.62
CA ILE A 45 -13.91 -18.67 -32.60
C ILE A 45 -12.84 -18.03 -33.49
N MET A 46 -13.18 -17.50 -34.68
CA MET A 46 -12.20 -16.78 -35.48
C MET A 46 -11.69 -15.52 -34.78
N MET A 47 -12.55 -14.76 -34.10
CA MET A 47 -12.11 -13.62 -33.30
C MET A 47 -11.32 -14.04 -32.06
N LEU A 48 -11.72 -15.10 -31.35
CA LEU A 48 -10.95 -15.62 -30.21
C LEU A 48 -9.57 -16.10 -30.65
N CYS A 49 -9.48 -16.76 -31.82
CA CYS A 49 -8.20 -17.15 -32.43
C CYS A 49 -7.38 -15.93 -32.86
N PHE A 50 -7.99 -14.85 -33.36
CA PHE A 50 -7.28 -13.62 -33.72
C PHE A 50 -6.76 -12.90 -32.48
N VAL A 51 -7.56 -12.82 -31.41
CA VAL A 51 -7.16 -12.25 -30.11
C VAL A 51 -6.06 -13.09 -29.46
N LEU A 52 -6.20 -14.42 -29.44
CA LEU A 52 -5.16 -15.32 -28.91
C LEU A 52 -3.88 -15.30 -29.76
N ALA A 53 -3.99 -15.20 -31.08
CA ALA A 53 -2.83 -15.02 -31.96
C ALA A 53 -2.16 -13.66 -31.74
N SER A 54 -2.93 -12.60 -31.46
CA SER A 54 -2.40 -11.26 -31.13
C SER A 54 -1.67 -11.25 -29.79
N VAL A 55 -2.20 -11.95 -28.78
CA VAL A 55 -1.57 -12.11 -27.46
C VAL A 55 -0.31 -12.99 -27.57
N ALA A 56 -0.30 -14.00 -28.43
CA ALA A 56 0.89 -14.82 -28.70
C ALA A 56 1.97 -14.08 -29.51
N TRP A 57 1.57 -13.16 -30.40
CA TRP A 57 2.51 -12.30 -31.14
C TRP A 57 3.09 -11.19 -30.26
N LEU A 58 2.30 -10.65 -29.31
CA LEU A 58 2.81 -9.76 -28.26
C LEU A 58 3.72 -10.49 -27.25
N GLY A 59 3.47 -11.78 -27.00
CA GLY A 59 4.32 -12.62 -26.15
C GLY A 59 5.66 -13.05 -26.78
N THR A 60 5.87 -12.81 -28.07
CA THR A 60 7.13 -13.11 -28.78
C THR A 60 7.96 -11.86 -29.12
N LEU A 61 7.44 -10.66 -28.83
CA LEU A 61 8.17 -9.39 -28.92
C LEU A 61 8.64 -8.83 -27.56
N SER A 62 8.34 -9.50 -26.44
CA SER A 62 8.85 -9.15 -25.11
C SER A 62 9.98 -10.08 -24.62
N GLY A 63 10.75 -10.62 -25.57
CA GLY A 63 12.11 -11.10 -25.32
C GLY A 63 13.10 -9.94 -25.30
N ALA A 64 12.89 -8.95 -24.43
CA ALA A 64 13.86 -7.92 -24.12
C ALA A 64 13.80 -7.66 -22.61
N CYS A 65 14.94 -7.93 -21.99
CA CYS A 65 15.22 -7.75 -20.58
C CYS A 65 14.82 -6.35 -20.08
N ALA A 66 14.43 -6.32 -18.81
CA ALA A 66 14.74 -5.28 -17.82
C ALA A 66 14.76 -3.83 -18.33
N ASP A 67 13.76 -3.07 -17.89
CA ASP A 67 14.11 -1.90 -17.08
C ASP A 67 13.41 -2.06 -15.74
N GLU A 68 14.24 -2.48 -14.79
CA GLU A 68 14.12 -2.18 -13.37
C GLU A 68 13.59 -0.75 -13.27
N ALA A 69 12.34 -0.58 -12.83
CA ALA A 69 11.93 0.70 -12.31
C ALA A 69 12.89 0.95 -11.15
N GLU A 70 13.94 1.75 -11.40
CA GLU A 70 14.78 2.32 -10.36
C GLU A 70 13.82 3.01 -9.41
N GLY A 71 13.40 2.28 -8.38
CA GLY A 71 12.90 2.87 -7.16
C GLY A 71 14.02 3.79 -6.75
N ILE A 72 13.82 5.09 -6.98
CA ILE A 72 14.80 6.13 -6.66
C ILE A 72 15.29 5.77 -5.27
N PRO A 73 16.57 5.36 -5.10
CA PRO A 73 17.04 4.94 -3.79
C PRO A 73 16.80 6.13 -2.88
N PHE A 74 15.99 5.92 -1.85
CA PHE A 74 15.66 6.95 -0.87
C PHE A 74 16.98 7.46 -0.27
N LYS A 75 17.49 8.56 -0.83
CA LYS A 75 18.75 9.16 -0.44
C LYS A 75 18.42 10.12 0.68
N PHE A 76 18.33 9.57 1.89
CA PHE A 76 18.28 10.37 3.11
C PHE A 76 19.47 11.33 3.11
N ARG A 77 19.20 12.63 3.06
CA ARG A 77 20.20 13.67 3.32
C ARG A 77 19.84 14.30 4.66
N PRO A 78 20.56 14.00 5.75
CA PRO A 78 20.35 14.71 7.00
C PRO A 78 20.67 16.19 6.76
N HIS A 79 19.66 17.04 6.88
CA HIS A 79 19.79 18.48 6.78
C HIS A 79 19.25 19.12 8.06
N GLY A 80 19.94 18.87 9.17
CA GLY A 80 19.91 19.78 10.31
C GLY A 80 21.00 20.86 10.13
N PRO A 81 20.83 22.06 10.72
CA PRO A 81 21.97 22.95 10.89
C PRO A 81 23.09 22.17 11.58
N LYS A 82 24.34 22.33 11.11
CA LYS A 82 25.53 22.00 11.92
C LYS A 82 25.52 22.96 13.10
N LEU A 83 24.66 22.71 14.09
CA LEU A 83 24.84 23.22 15.42
C LEU A 83 26.19 22.65 15.85
N GLU A 84 27.17 23.53 15.99
CA GLU A 84 28.39 23.24 16.72
C GLU A 84 27.95 22.58 18.02
N ALA A 85 28.17 21.27 18.09
CA ALA A 85 27.92 20.50 19.28
C ALA A 85 28.87 21.07 20.32
N LYS A 86 28.36 21.97 21.16
CA LYS A 86 28.87 22.07 22.52
C LYS A 86 28.77 20.65 23.03
N ILE A 87 29.91 19.98 23.15
CA ILE A 87 30.02 18.58 23.55
C ILE A 87 29.42 18.52 24.95
N TYR A 88 28.11 18.29 25.01
CA TYR A 88 27.45 17.88 26.22
C TYR A 88 27.77 16.41 26.30
N THR A 89 28.85 16.09 27.01
CA THR A 89 29.15 14.73 27.40
C THR A 89 27.88 14.18 28.05
N PRO A 90 27.22 13.15 27.50
CA PRO A 90 26.14 12.50 28.21
C PRO A 90 26.76 11.96 29.49
N VAL A 91 26.32 12.50 30.62
CA VAL A 91 26.68 11.97 31.93
C VAL A 91 26.04 10.59 31.99
N ARG A 92 26.79 9.56 31.59
CA ARG A 92 26.55 8.18 31.98
C ARG A 92 26.91 8.09 33.45
N HIS A 93 25.99 8.48 34.33
CA HIS A 93 25.96 7.88 35.65
C HIS A 93 25.46 6.44 35.44
N ARG A 94 26.40 5.52 35.30
CA ARG A 94 26.15 4.08 35.39
C ARG A 94 26.46 3.69 36.83
N ILE A 95 25.55 3.98 37.75
CA ILE A 95 25.46 3.24 39.01
C ILE A 95 24.66 1.97 38.69
N PRO A 96 25.07 0.77 39.14
CA PRO A 96 24.25 -0.43 39.01
C PRO A 96 22.93 -0.19 39.75
N GLY A 97 21.83 0.02 39.02
CA GLY A 97 20.53 0.44 39.56
C GLY A 97 20.02 1.80 39.08
N ASP A 98 20.82 2.58 38.33
CA ASP A 98 20.36 3.84 37.74
C ASP A 98 19.55 3.59 36.47
N GLU A 99 18.28 3.96 36.55
CA GLU A 99 17.37 3.96 35.43
C GLU A 99 17.81 5.00 34.39
N VAL A 100 17.97 4.58 33.13
CA VAL A 100 18.33 5.49 32.04
C VAL A 100 17.15 6.40 31.74
N LEU A 101 17.33 7.70 31.96
CA LEU A 101 16.35 8.73 31.63
C LEU A 101 16.70 9.35 30.29
N TYR A 102 15.79 9.26 29.33
CA TYR A 102 15.98 9.88 28.03
C TYR A 102 15.41 11.30 27.97
N ASN A 103 16.11 12.16 27.23
CA ASN A 103 15.59 13.41 26.71
C ASN A 103 15.89 13.47 25.21
N ALA A 104 15.45 14.51 24.51
CA ALA A 104 15.67 14.61 23.06
C ALA A 104 17.15 14.54 22.66
N ALA A 105 18.07 15.09 23.47
CA ALA A 105 19.50 15.09 23.17
C ALA A 105 20.18 13.74 23.41
N SER A 106 19.71 12.95 24.40
CA SER A 106 20.28 11.64 24.74
C SER A 106 19.64 10.47 23.98
N PHE A 107 18.43 10.65 23.45
CA PHE A 107 17.71 9.61 22.73
C PHE A 107 18.31 9.42 21.33
N PRO A 108 18.62 8.16 20.91
CA PRO A 108 19.31 7.90 19.66
C PRO A 108 18.46 8.23 18.43
N ASN A 109 19.12 8.54 17.32
CA ASN A 109 18.48 8.83 16.04
C ASN A 109 18.55 7.59 15.12
N PRO A 110 17.42 6.99 14.72
CA PRO A 110 17.43 5.74 13.93
C PRO A 110 17.94 5.90 12.50
N PHE A 111 18.06 7.15 11.99
CA PHE A 111 18.61 7.44 10.67
C PHE A 111 20.13 7.67 10.68
N VAL A 112 20.72 7.84 11.86
CA VAL A 112 22.17 8.07 12.05
C VAL A 112 22.81 6.89 12.78
N GLU A 113 22.09 6.32 13.75
CA GLU A 113 22.55 5.27 14.66
C GLU A 113 21.53 4.11 14.74
N PRO A 114 21.15 3.48 13.61
CA PRO A 114 20.11 2.42 13.57
C PRO A 114 20.41 1.24 14.51
N GLN A 115 21.69 0.92 14.72
CA GLN A 115 22.15 -0.13 15.62
C GLN A 115 21.87 0.13 17.11
N LYS A 116 21.58 1.38 17.50
CA LYS A 116 21.15 1.74 18.86
C LYS A 116 19.63 1.68 19.03
N CYS A 117 18.88 1.48 17.95
CA CYS A 117 17.45 1.66 17.89
C CYS A 117 16.68 0.37 17.60
N THR A 118 17.30 -0.63 16.95
CA THR A 118 16.65 -1.88 16.54
C THR A 118 17.51 -3.09 16.89
N PHE A 119 16.91 -4.30 16.89
CA PHE A 119 17.71 -5.54 17.06
C PHE A 119 18.60 -5.84 15.85
N SER A 120 18.27 -5.31 14.68
CA SER A 120 18.98 -5.59 13.45
C SER A 120 20.26 -4.76 13.37
N THR A 121 21.40 -5.41 13.57
CA THR A 121 22.72 -4.78 13.42
C THR A 121 23.06 -4.44 11.97
N THR A 122 22.29 -4.96 11.00
CA THR A 122 22.47 -4.74 9.57
C THR A 122 21.50 -3.72 8.97
N ALA A 123 20.55 -3.19 9.76
CA ALA A 123 19.62 -2.18 9.26
C ALA A 123 20.37 -0.89 8.91
N THR A 124 20.26 -0.44 7.67
CA THR A 124 20.88 0.82 7.20
C THR A 124 20.07 2.05 7.58
N HIS A 125 18.77 1.87 7.81
CA HIS A 125 17.82 2.88 8.27
C HIS A 125 16.60 2.18 8.87
N SER A 126 15.98 2.79 9.88
CA SER A 126 14.69 2.37 10.42
C SER A 126 13.85 3.60 10.75
N TRP A 127 12.52 3.43 10.75
CA TRP A 127 11.56 4.44 11.22
C TRP A 127 11.14 4.18 12.67
N LEU A 128 11.75 3.19 13.31
CA LEU A 128 11.55 2.81 14.70
C LEU A 128 12.83 3.04 15.47
N CYS A 129 12.71 3.59 16.68
CA CYS A 129 13.78 3.59 17.65
C CYS A 129 13.31 3.10 19.02
N ASP A 130 13.86 1.98 19.46
CA ASP A 130 13.64 1.28 20.72
C ASP A 130 14.99 0.94 21.38
N PRO A 131 15.68 1.94 21.99
CA PRO A 131 17.01 1.75 22.58
C PRO A 131 17.05 0.85 23.81
N ASP A 132 15.90 0.68 24.48
CA ASP A 132 15.77 -0.17 25.66
C ASP A 132 15.28 -1.59 25.33
N HIS A 133 15.11 -1.89 24.03
CA HIS A 133 14.68 -3.20 23.54
C HIS A 133 13.37 -3.67 24.19
N LEU A 134 12.39 -2.77 24.29
CA LEU A 134 11.08 -3.04 24.88
C LEU A 134 10.16 -3.83 23.94
N LEU A 135 10.40 -3.79 22.63
CA LEU A 135 9.67 -4.56 21.64
C LEU A 135 10.41 -5.87 21.38
N THR A 136 9.68 -6.94 21.07
CA THR A 136 10.25 -8.17 20.54
C THR A 136 10.62 -7.98 19.06
N PRO A 137 11.54 -8.80 18.50
CA PRO A 137 11.86 -8.74 17.07
C PRO A 137 10.64 -8.88 16.15
N GLN A 138 9.66 -9.69 16.55
CA GLN A 138 8.42 -9.87 15.81
C GLN A 138 7.55 -8.60 15.82
N GLU A 139 7.45 -7.92 16.97
CA GLU A 139 6.74 -6.65 17.08
C GLU A 139 7.45 -5.54 16.31
N GLN A 140 8.79 -5.48 16.34
CA GLN A 140 9.55 -4.52 15.53
C GLN A 140 9.29 -4.73 14.02
N SER A 141 9.37 -5.97 13.54
CA SER A 141 9.06 -6.31 12.13
C SER A 141 7.62 -5.96 11.75
N THR A 142 6.67 -6.26 12.63
CA THR A 142 5.26 -5.92 12.41
C THR A 142 5.07 -4.41 12.33
N LEU A 143 5.65 -3.66 13.27
CA LEU A 143 5.56 -2.21 13.32
C LEU A 143 6.21 -1.54 12.11
N GLU A 144 7.39 -1.99 11.69
CA GLU A 144 8.04 -1.49 10.48
C GLU A 144 7.17 -1.73 9.25
N SER A 145 6.54 -2.91 9.12
CA SER A 145 5.62 -3.18 8.02
C SER A 145 4.40 -2.23 8.01
N ARG A 146 3.90 -1.85 9.20
CA ARG A 146 2.80 -0.88 9.34
C ARG A 146 3.22 0.53 8.97
N LEU A 147 4.43 0.94 9.37
CA LEU A 147 5.00 2.23 8.99
C LEU A 147 5.29 2.32 7.49
N MET A 148 5.78 1.24 6.88
CA MET A 148 5.93 1.15 5.42
C MET A 148 4.58 1.28 4.73
N LYS A 149 3.57 0.54 5.18
CA LYS A 149 2.21 0.65 4.62
C LYS A 149 1.69 2.09 4.67
N LEU A 150 1.81 2.77 5.82
CA LEU A 150 1.40 4.17 5.95
C LEU A 150 2.08 5.07 4.90
N ARG A 151 3.40 4.91 4.73
CA ARG A 151 4.19 5.67 3.75
C ARG A 151 3.88 5.34 2.29
N ASP A 152 3.30 4.19 2.01
CA ASP A 152 2.96 3.78 0.64
C ASP A 152 1.47 3.98 0.32
N SER A 153 0.62 4.17 1.34
CA SER A 153 -0.84 4.24 1.18
C SER A 153 -1.49 5.53 1.63
N THR A 154 -0.73 6.53 2.12
CA THR A 154 -1.29 7.81 2.55
C THR A 154 -0.62 8.98 1.83
N GLU A 155 -1.39 9.80 1.12
CA GLU A 155 -0.87 10.88 0.27
C GLU A 155 -1.59 12.20 0.53
N HIS A 156 -0.90 13.31 0.29
CA HIS A 156 -1.49 14.64 0.35
C HIS A 156 -0.89 15.57 -0.70
N ASP A 157 -1.60 16.66 -0.99
CA ASP A 157 -1.17 17.69 -1.94
C ASP A 157 -0.20 18.66 -1.23
N CYS A 158 1.06 18.70 -1.67
CA CYS A 158 2.09 19.57 -1.09
C CYS A 158 2.14 20.94 -1.81
N PRO A 159 2.64 22.02 -1.15
CA PRO A 159 2.76 23.34 -1.78
C PRO A 159 3.59 23.41 -3.07
N ASP A 160 4.40 22.38 -3.37
CA ASP A 160 5.14 22.27 -4.62
C ASP A 160 4.27 21.80 -5.81
N GLY A 161 2.98 21.58 -5.59
CA GLY A 161 2.01 21.12 -6.58
C GLY A 161 2.10 19.62 -6.89
N ARG A 162 2.91 18.87 -6.12
CA ARG A 162 3.04 17.42 -6.24
C ARG A 162 2.38 16.74 -5.05
N ARG A 163 2.05 15.45 -5.24
CA ARG A 163 1.63 14.61 -4.12
C ARG A 163 2.82 13.99 -3.45
N HIS A 164 2.82 14.04 -2.13
CA HIS A 164 3.82 13.39 -1.29
C HIS A 164 3.12 12.46 -0.33
N PHE A 165 3.83 11.42 0.09
CA PHE A 165 3.35 10.50 1.09
C PHE A 165 3.74 10.97 2.48
N TYR A 166 2.81 10.87 3.43
CA TYR A 166 3.12 11.19 4.82
C TYR A 166 4.25 10.31 5.36
N GLN A 167 5.05 10.87 6.27
CA GLN A 167 6.10 10.14 6.94
C GLN A 167 5.82 10.05 8.43
N ALA A 168 5.84 8.84 8.97
CA ALA A 168 5.69 8.60 10.41
C ALA A 168 6.90 7.81 10.93
N ALA A 169 7.34 8.15 12.14
CA ALA A 169 8.32 7.36 12.90
C ALA A 169 7.80 7.05 14.29
N VAL A 170 8.40 6.06 14.94
CA VAL A 170 8.05 5.63 16.30
C VAL A 170 9.28 5.68 17.19
N ALA A 171 9.13 6.27 18.37
CA ALA A 171 10.09 6.24 19.46
C ALA A 171 9.48 5.47 20.64
N VAL A 172 10.25 4.56 21.22
CA VAL A 172 9.85 3.78 22.39
C VAL A 172 10.92 3.94 23.46
N ALA A 173 10.52 4.31 24.67
CA ALA A 173 11.44 4.52 25.79
C ALA A 173 10.91 3.80 27.03
N HIS A 174 11.82 3.30 27.87
CA HIS A 174 11.45 2.83 29.21
C HIS A 174 10.99 3.98 30.08
N ASN A 175 11.78 5.06 30.15
CA ASN A 175 11.43 6.26 30.88
C ASN A 175 12.08 7.51 30.26
N ILE A 176 11.53 8.68 30.58
CA ILE A 176 12.01 9.97 30.11
C ILE A 176 12.34 10.87 31.31
N TYR A 177 13.24 11.81 31.07
CA TYR A 177 13.50 12.90 32.00
C TYR A 177 12.30 13.84 32.04
N VAL A 178 11.77 14.09 33.24
CA VAL A 178 10.68 15.03 33.48
C VAL A 178 11.20 16.10 34.43
N PRO A 179 11.27 17.37 34.00
CA PRO A 179 11.61 18.49 34.87
C PRO A 179 10.64 18.57 36.07
N GLU A 180 11.11 19.05 37.22
CA GLU A 180 10.29 19.14 38.45
C GLU A 180 9.07 20.06 38.31
N ASP A 181 9.15 21.04 37.42
CA ASP A 181 8.11 22.04 37.13
C ASP A 181 7.12 21.61 36.03
N GLN A 182 7.31 20.42 35.43
CA GLN A 182 6.48 19.95 34.33
C GLN A 182 5.67 18.70 34.67
N ILE A 183 4.47 18.61 34.10
CA ILE A 183 3.69 17.38 34.13
C ILE A 183 4.31 16.33 33.18
N PRO A 184 4.31 15.03 33.52
CA PRO A 184 4.96 14.01 32.70
C PRO A 184 4.46 13.94 31.25
N GLN A 185 3.16 14.17 31.04
CA GLN A 185 2.57 14.19 29.69
C GLN A 185 3.13 15.33 28.84
N GLN A 186 3.32 16.51 29.42
CA GLN A 186 3.89 17.67 28.73
C GLN A 186 5.34 17.40 28.33
N ALA A 187 6.15 16.81 29.23
CA ALA A 187 7.51 16.42 28.92
C ALA A 187 7.59 15.39 27.77
N ALA A 188 6.64 14.44 27.71
CA ALA A 188 6.54 13.48 26.62
C ALA A 188 6.16 14.16 25.29
N ASP A 189 5.18 15.07 25.29
CA ASP A 189 4.77 15.82 24.11
C ASP A 189 5.91 16.73 23.58
N GLU A 190 6.61 17.43 24.48
CA GLU A 190 7.79 18.24 24.14
C GLU A 190 8.94 17.40 23.57
N MET A 191 9.23 16.25 24.19
CA MET A 191 10.23 15.31 23.69
C MET A 191 9.87 14.79 22.30
N ALA A 192 8.62 14.38 22.08
CA ALA A 192 8.17 13.91 20.77
C ALA A 192 8.35 14.99 19.68
N HIS A 193 8.01 16.25 19.97
CA HIS A 193 8.22 17.36 19.06
C HIS A 193 9.70 17.65 18.78
N ALA A 194 10.55 17.55 19.81
CA ALA A 194 11.99 17.74 19.65
C ALA A 194 12.60 16.63 18.78
N LEU A 195 12.25 15.36 19.03
CA LEU A 195 12.69 14.23 18.20
C LEU A 195 12.22 14.35 16.75
N LEU A 196 10.95 14.73 16.54
CA LEU A 196 10.39 14.94 15.21
C LEU A 196 11.22 15.94 14.38
N ARG A 197 11.65 17.02 15.05
CA ARG A 197 12.50 18.05 14.44
C ARG A 197 13.93 17.58 14.22
N GLN A 198 14.55 16.97 15.23
CA GLN A 198 15.93 16.50 15.21
C GLN A 198 16.17 15.37 14.20
N TRP A 199 15.22 14.45 14.06
CA TRP A 199 15.31 13.36 13.10
C TRP A 199 14.99 13.80 11.68
N GLY A 200 14.39 14.99 11.50
CA GLY A 200 14.09 15.53 10.18
C GLY A 200 12.99 14.76 9.45
N ILE A 201 12.04 14.15 10.18
CA ILE A 201 10.94 13.38 9.57
C ILE A 201 10.00 14.33 8.81
N GLY A 202 9.64 13.94 7.60
CA GLY A 202 8.81 14.71 6.67
C GLY A 202 9.57 15.09 5.40
N ASN A 203 8.84 15.18 4.29
CA ASN A 203 9.32 15.66 3.01
C ASN A 203 9.68 17.15 3.08
N ARG A 204 10.78 17.50 2.42
CA ARG A 204 11.30 18.87 2.41
C ARG A 204 10.31 19.80 1.71
N GLY A 205 9.89 20.84 2.40
CA GLY A 205 8.93 21.83 1.89
C GLY A 205 7.47 21.44 2.12
N CYS A 206 7.15 20.16 2.32
CA CYS A 206 5.81 19.70 2.67
C CYS A 206 5.58 19.72 4.18
N HIS A 207 6.59 19.38 4.99
CA HIS A 207 6.47 19.32 6.45
C HIS A 207 5.35 18.37 6.92
N ASP A 208 5.26 17.19 6.31
CA ASP A 208 4.24 16.14 6.48
C ASP A 208 4.69 15.00 7.41
N GLY A 209 5.60 15.32 8.34
CA GLY A 209 6.19 14.38 9.28
C GLY A 209 5.40 14.24 10.58
N MET A 210 5.30 13.01 11.08
CA MET A 210 4.73 12.66 12.37
C MET A 210 5.68 11.78 13.18
N LEU A 211 5.61 11.89 14.50
CA LEU A 211 6.34 11.02 15.41
C LEU A 211 5.42 10.57 16.54
N LEU A 212 5.36 9.25 16.72
CA LEU A 212 4.67 8.63 17.84
C LEU A 212 5.68 8.23 18.91
N LEU A 213 5.48 8.68 20.14
CA LEU A 213 6.31 8.32 21.29
C LEU A 213 5.49 7.51 22.29
N PHE A 214 6.06 6.42 22.80
CA PHE A 214 5.52 5.66 23.93
C PHE A 214 6.55 5.52 25.04
N VAL A 215 6.14 5.78 26.29
CA VAL A 215 6.99 5.72 27.49
C VAL A 215 6.41 4.68 28.47
N LYS A 216 7.11 3.55 28.62
CA LYS A 216 6.61 2.38 29.34
C LYS A 216 6.34 2.63 30.82
N LYS A 217 7.30 3.20 31.57
CA LYS A 217 7.22 3.31 33.04
C LYS A 217 6.01 4.12 33.51
N ARG A 218 5.59 5.11 32.73
CA ARG A 218 4.50 6.02 33.07
C ARG A 218 3.26 5.81 32.20
N ASP A 219 3.30 4.86 31.28
CA ASP A 219 2.23 4.57 30.32
C ASP A 219 1.75 5.83 29.59
N LEU A 220 2.72 6.57 29.05
CA LEU A 220 2.46 7.83 28.35
C LEU A 220 2.60 7.62 26.85
N ALA A 221 1.67 8.20 26.10
CA ALA A 221 1.73 8.31 24.66
C ALA A 221 1.77 9.79 24.24
N ALA A 222 2.55 10.09 23.22
CA ALA A 222 2.62 11.42 22.61
C ALA A 222 2.62 11.29 21.08
N LEU A 223 1.91 12.21 20.41
CA LEU A 223 1.90 12.32 18.96
C LEU A 223 2.35 13.74 18.60
N ALA A 224 3.54 13.83 18.01
CA ALA A 224 4.02 15.08 17.43
C ALA A 224 3.74 15.09 15.93
N LYS A 225 3.35 16.25 15.41
CA LYS A 225 3.17 16.47 13.98
C LYS A 225 3.83 17.78 13.54
N ARG A 226 4.19 17.84 12.26
CA ARG A 226 4.67 19.06 11.59
C ARG A 226 3.50 19.85 10.96
N GLU A 227 3.81 21.05 10.51
CA GLU A 227 2.86 22.06 10.03
C GLU A 227 2.10 21.62 8.76
N GLY A 228 2.71 20.74 7.96
CA GLY A 228 2.10 20.18 6.75
C GLY A 228 1.14 19.02 6.98
N VAL A 229 0.99 18.55 8.22
CA VAL A 229 -0.02 17.55 8.58
C VAL A 229 -1.33 18.26 8.90
N GLU A 230 -2.28 18.14 7.98
CA GLU A 230 -3.52 18.89 7.95
C GLU A 230 -4.32 18.70 9.26
N PRO A 231 -4.82 19.79 9.86
CA PRO A 231 -5.55 19.72 11.11
C PRO A 231 -6.90 19.00 10.98
N GLU A 232 -7.43 18.86 9.77
CA GLU A 232 -8.65 18.10 9.49
C GLU A 232 -8.48 16.60 9.81
N TYR A 233 -7.32 16.02 9.50
CA TYR A 233 -7.05 14.62 9.77
C TYR A 233 -6.58 14.41 11.21
N ILE A 234 -5.63 15.22 11.68
CA ILE A 234 -5.05 15.09 13.02
C ILE A 234 -5.52 16.26 13.90
N THR A 235 -6.71 16.09 14.48
CA THR A 235 -7.34 17.01 15.43
C THR A 235 -6.89 16.73 16.87
N GLU A 236 -7.06 17.69 17.78
CA GLU A 236 -6.79 17.47 19.22
C GLU A 236 -7.63 16.33 19.80
N ALA A 237 -8.91 16.23 19.40
CA ALA A 237 -9.79 15.13 19.79
C ALA A 237 -9.23 13.77 19.33
N PHE A 238 -8.77 13.68 18.07
CA PHE A 238 -8.12 12.48 17.55
C PHE A 238 -6.86 12.14 18.35
N THR A 239 -6.00 13.12 18.65
CA THR A 239 -4.79 12.85 19.46
C THR A 239 -5.11 12.30 20.83
N THR A 240 -6.19 12.77 21.47
CA THR A 240 -6.67 12.29 22.77
C THR A 240 -7.16 10.85 22.68
N ILE A 241 -7.97 10.54 21.65
CA ILE A 241 -8.47 9.18 21.41
C ILE A 241 -7.31 8.23 21.09
N LEU A 242 -6.32 8.68 20.32
CA LEU A 242 -5.13 7.90 19.99
C LEU A 242 -4.33 7.55 21.25
N LYS A 243 -4.05 8.54 22.11
CA LYS A 243 -3.37 8.31 23.40
C LYS A 243 -4.13 7.30 24.26
N ALA A 244 -5.46 7.45 24.36
CA ALA A 244 -6.32 6.52 25.09
C ALA A 244 -6.31 5.11 24.48
N ARG A 245 -6.32 4.98 23.14
CA ARG A 245 -6.31 3.71 22.45
C ARG A 245 -5.00 2.94 22.68
N MET A 246 -3.87 3.65 22.67
CA MET A 246 -2.55 3.09 22.97
C MET A 246 -2.46 2.63 24.42
N HIS A 247 -2.91 3.47 25.36
CA HIS A 247 -3.00 3.13 26.78
C HIS A 247 -3.81 1.85 27.00
N LEU A 248 -5.01 1.75 26.41
CA LEU A 248 -5.84 0.56 26.51
C LEU A 248 -5.18 -0.70 25.91
N ALA A 249 -4.48 -0.56 24.78
CA ALA A 249 -3.74 -1.66 24.17
C ALA A 249 -2.58 -2.13 25.08
N TYR A 250 -1.85 -1.19 25.69
CA TYR A 250 -0.80 -1.51 26.66
C TYR A 250 -1.36 -2.21 27.90
N VAL A 251 -2.41 -1.66 28.51
CA VAL A 251 -3.00 -2.23 29.74
C VAL A 251 -3.53 -3.65 29.49
N ALA A 252 -4.13 -3.91 28.33
CA ALA A 252 -4.69 -5.21 27.98
C ALA A 252 -3.64 -6.29 27.70
N SER A 253 -2.51 -5.93 27.08
CA SER A 253 -1.48 -6.88 26.63
C SER A 253 -0.24 -6.91 27.51
N GLN A 254 0.00 -5.85 28.29
CA GLN A 254 1.26 -5.51 28.93
C GLN A 254 2.45 -5.40 27.95
N SER A 255 2.18 -5.19 26.65
CA SER A 255 3.20 -5.02 25.61
C SER A 255 3.26 -3.57 25.11
N ALA A 256 4.48 -3.02 25.11
CA ALA A 256 4.76 -1.75 24.45
C ALA A 256 4.55 -1.82 22.93
N GLY A 257 4.82 -3.00 22.33
CA GLY A 257 4.61 -3.25 20.91
C GLY A 257 3.14 -3.09 20.50
N ASP A 258 2.22 -3.71 21.23
CA ASP A 258 0.78 -3.60 20.96
C ASP A 258 0.27 -2.16 21.09
N ALA A 259 0.81 -1.40 22.05
CA ALA A 259 0.49 0.01 22.23
C ALA A 259 0.85 0.84 20.98
N VAL A 260 2.09 0.75 20.52
CA VAL A 260 2.55 1.52 19.36
C VAL A 260 1.98 1.00 18.03
N ILE A 261 1.81 -0.31 17.86
CA ILE A 261 1.16 -0.89 16.67
C ILE A 261 -0.27 -0.38 16.57
N SER A 262 -1.03 -0.37 17.68
CA SER A 262 -2.39 0.16 17.69
C SER A 262 -2.43 1.66 17.38
N GLY A 263 -1.42 2.44 17.82
CA GLY A 263 -1.29 3.86 17.49
C GLY A 263 -1.03 4.09 16.00
N VAL A 264 -0.10 3.34 15.40
CA VAL A 264 0.22 3.43 13.97
C VAL A 264 -0.94 2.97 13.09
N ASP A 265 -1.64 1.90 13.46
CA ASP A 265 -2.83 1.44 12.74
C ASP A 265 -3.94 2.50 12.75
N MET A 266 -4.11 3.20 13.87
CA MET A 266 -5.08 4.29 13.99
C MET A 266 -4.69 5.51 13.15
N LEU A 267 -3.41 5.86 13.07
CA LEU A 267 -2.92 6.89 12.15
C LEU A 267 -3.17 6.51 10.69
N ASN A 268 -2.86 5.27 10.31
CA ASN A 268 -3.04 4.79 8.95
C ASN A 268 -4.52 4.78 8.51
N TYR A 269 -5.46 4.65 9.44
CA TYR A 269 -6.89 4.76 9.17
C TYR A 269 -7.36 6.23 9.04
N GLN A 270 -6.77 7.14 9.81
CA GLN A 270 -7.19 8.53 9.89
C GLN A 270 -6.69 9.38 8.70
N LEU A 271 -5.51 9.06 8.18
CA LEU A 271 -4.89 9.79 7.08
C LEU A 271 -5.56 9.48 5.73
N PRO A 272 -5.59 10.43 4.79
CA PRO A 272 -6.20 10.23 3.49
C PRO A 272 -5.44 9.14 2.72
N ALA A 273 -6.19 8.15 2.25
CA ALA A 273 -5.63 7.09 1.43
C ALA A 273 -5.20 7.61 0.05
N THR A 274 -4.13 7.05 -0.51
CA THR A 274 -3.71 7.31 -1.89
C THR A 274 -4.89 7.15 -2.84
N ARG A 275 -5.15 8.15 -3.69
CA ARG A 275 -6.17 8.03 -4.73
C ARG A 275 -5.70 6.98 -5.71
N ALA A 276 -6.19 5.75 -5.54
CA ALA A 276 -6.03 4.72 -6.54
C ALA A 276 -6.75 5.18 -7.82
N GLY A 277 -5.98 5.71 -8.79
CA GLY A 277 -6.43 5.73 -10.17
C GLY A 277 -6.78 4.30 -10.60
N PRO A 278 -7.61 4.11 -11.65
CA PRO A 278 -7.78 2.78 -12.22
C PRO A 278 -6.39 2.22 -12.49
N GLY A 279 -6.07 1.07 -11.87
CA GLY A 279 -4.77 0.44 -12.06
C GLY A 279 -4.51 0.27 -13.55
N TRP A 280 -3.25 0.27 -13.97
CA TRP A 280 -2.90 0.19 -15.41
C TRP A 280 -3.65 -0.94 -16.13
N VAL A 281 -3.90 -2.06 -15.45
CA VAL A 281 -4.74 -3.18 -15.93
C VAL A 281 -6.18 -2.73 -16.22
N ALA A 282 -6.82 -2.02 -15.29
CA ALA A 282 -8.16 -1.47 -15.48
C ALA A 282 -8.19 -0.45 -16.63
N THR A 283 -7.17 0.41 -16.76
CA THR A 283 -7.05 1.35 -17.88
C THR A 283 -6.93 0.61 -19.22
N VAL A 284 -6.10 -0.44 -19.27
CA VAL A 284 -5.97 -1.30 -20.46
C VAL A 284 -7.31 -1.97 -20.79
N ILE A 285 -7.99 -2.57 -19.81
CA ILE A 285 -9.30 -3.22 -20.01
C ILE A 285 -10.34 -2.22 -20.53
N ILE A 286 -10.43 -1.03 -19.92
CA ILE A 286 -11.36 0.02 -20.34
C ILE A 286 -11.05 0.48 -21.77
N SER A 287 -9.76 0.66 -22.11
CA SER A 287 -9.35 1.05 -23.46
C SER A 287 -9.69 -0.01 -24.51
N LEU A 288 -9.47 -1.29 -24.20
CA LEU A 288 -9.81 -2.41 -25.08
C LEU A 288 -11.32 -2.54 -25.28
N ALA A 289 -12.10 -2.38 -24.20
CA ALA A 289 -13.56 -2.38 -24.28
C ALA A 289 -14.09 -1.23 -25.16
N ALA A 290 -13.51 -0.03 -25.01
CA ALA A 290 -13.86 1.12 -25.84
C ALA A 290 -13.53 0.89 -27.33
N LEU A 291 -12.35 0.34 -27.63
CA LEU A 291 -11.94 -0.01 -29.00
C LEU A 291 -12.87 -1.07 -29.61
N TYR A 292 -13.28 -2.08 -28.83
CA TYR A 292 -14.22 -3.09 -29.29
C TYR A 292 -15.57 -2.47 -29.67
N VAL A 293 -16.16 -1.65 -28.79
CA VAL A 293 -17.44 -0.97 -29.08
C VAL A 293 -17.33 -0.08 -30.32
N LEU A 294 -16.23 0.66 -30.46
CA LEU A 294 -15.98 1.49 -31.64
C LEU A 294 -15.93 0.63 -32.92
N SER A 295 -15.26 -0.52 -32.87
CA SER A 295 -15.16 -1.43 -34.02
C SER A 295 -16.53 -1.97 -34.46
N VAL A 296 -17.38 -2.34 -33.50
CA VAL A 296 -18.75 -2.83 -33.76
C VAL A 296 -19.59 -1.72 -34.38
N LEU A 297 -19.49 -0.49 -33.89
CA LEU A 297 -20.20 0.66 -34.44
C LEU A 297 -19.77 0.93 -35.90
N VAL A 298 -18.46 0.91 -36.19
CA VAL A 298 -17.95 1.12 -37.55
C VAL A 298 -18.48 0.06 -38.52
N VAL A 299 -18.45 -1.21 -38.11
CA VAL A 299 -18.99 -2.32 -38.93
C VAL A 299 -20.50 -2.14 -39.15
N TYR A 300 -21.25 -1.82 -38.10
CA TYR A 300 -22.68 -1.56 -38.19
C TYR A 300 -23.01 -0.43 -39.17
N PHE A 301 -22.29 0.69 -39.10
CA PHE A 301 -22.46 1.81 -40.02
C PHE A 301 -22.08 1.44 -41.46
N ALA A 302 -21.01 0.68 -41.66
CA ALA A 302 -20.59 0.23 -42.99
C ALA A 302 -21.65 -0.67 -43.64
N ILE A 303 -22.19 -1.64 -42.91
CA ILE A 303 -23.27 -2.52 -43.39
C ILE A 303 -24.52 -1.71 -43.69
N SER A 304 -24.91 -0.79 -42.81
CA SER A 304 -26.10 0.04 -43.00
C SER A 304 -26.00 0.92 -44.25
N ARG A 305 -24.81 1.49 -44.51
CA ARG A 305 -24.52 2.25 -45.73
C ARG A 305 -24.57 1.39 -46.99
N PHE A 306 -24.09 0.16 -46.93
CA PHE A 306 -24.13 -0.78 -48.06
C PHE A 306 -25.57 -1.14 -48.43
N MET A 307 -26.40 -1.49 -47.45
CA MET A 307 -27.82 -1.84 -47.67
C MET A 307 -28.62 -0.68 -48.27
N MET A 308 -28.36 0.57 -47.85
CA MET A 308 -29.00 1.75 -48.42
C MET A 308 -28.60 2.02 -49.88
N LYS A 309 -27.41 1.58 -50.30
CA LYS A 309 -26.93 1.78 -51.67
C LYS A 309 -27.57 0.79 -52.66
N GLU A 310 -27.85 -0.44 -52.23
CA GLU A 310 -28.54 -1.43 -53.08
C GLU A 310 -30.03 -1.10 -53.25
N ALA A 311 -30.69 -0.50 -52.25
CA ALA A 311 -32.08 -0.06 -52.36
C ALA A 311 -32.31 1.01 -53.45
N HIS A 312 -31.29 1.81 -53.78
CA HIS A 312 -31.37 2.81 -54.85
C HIS A 312 -30.96 2.28 -56.23
N ALA A 313 -30.34 1.10 -56.32
CA ALA A 313 -29.94 0.50 -57.59
C ALA A 313 -31.01 -0.43 -58.19
N GLY A 314 -32.13 -0.65 -57.48
CA GLY A 314 -33.23 -1.51 -57.93
C GLY A 314 -34.44 -0.76 -58.50
N ASP A 315 -34.40 0.57 -58.57
CA ASP A 315 -35.47 1.45 -59.07
C ASP A 315 -35.13 2.14 -60.42
N GLU A 316 -34.06 1.71 -61.10
CA GLU A 316 -33.74 2.09 -62.49
C GLU A 316 -34.06 0.97 -63.50
#